data_AF-A0A2D6E0P2-F1
#
_entry.id   AF-A0A2D6E0P2-F1
#
_cell.length_a   1.000
_cell.length_b   1.000
_cell.length_c   1.000
_cell.angle_alpha   90.00
_cell.angle_beta   90.00
_cell.angle_gamma   90.00
#
_symmetry.space_group_name_H-M   'P 1'
#
loop_
_entity.id
_entity.type
_entity.pdbx_description
1 polymer ?
#
loop_
_entity_poly.entity_id
_entity_poly.type
_entity_poly.pdbx_seq_one_letter_code
_entity_poly.pdbx_strand_id
1 'polypeptide(L)'
;MREKYIPNEENGKTETIDLNCPACGNPWGNGEHIECVRNRFETFSEEKEIANIGDRVQRGLDPIGMIALPEIKARVEKIAEKEGANYEDVEEIILDIQTNGPWDYVDDIQNATSPEIRTWIELNAINTTGKEREMDMTDDEFHEDLKRIEGNFDQAESSENFFEEASQHVLEESQKRLRIEDDVPISEMDNGFVTMALQGYEAGIIQDSDGMLFVGSKNPFEEEMYEKWGLHKELRKDRGRKDIPFYVNDNGDAIVKQLHPGFAIVLSRNFELAKNIAKVGNTRAIDTIESDTLGHKHYAPTSAQEETPDLEKVRTTRRIPDVETEGRSFKDDFYKKFANIKARQIFRDSANAYIGKKREKDERVTNDELESLARKTQEKVGQKMDELHYMMEAIGPELESLPEGTDKVIDMAGGAGDLGMATAVEAWSKNVDLKKIEIVDPFDELRKFNGMIIKDLPESKRFEKAVDYKVAPLQEADIDEKSIVVAKHACGDLTDEIIEKWVNSESPMLCAMTCCQDKAKDQPARYDISQENWRKWCKVSAKTNSSTPAKKQQGMEAMTKLDNARLAYLKRRGFEAKLIQNESFPKGDIIIAKRNK
;
A
#
# COMPACT_ATOMS: atom_id res chain seq x y z
N MET A 1 24.27 17.10 -34.79
CA MET A 1 25.44 16.35 -35.27
C MET A 1 26.62 16.56 -34.35
N ARG A 2 26.86 15.61 -33.44
CA ARG A 2 28.13 15.45 -32.73
C ARG A 2 28.42 13.95 -32.70
N GLU A 3 29.26 13.49 -33.61
CA GLU A 3 29.82 12.14 -33.61
C GLU A 3 30.76 12.00 -32.41
N LYS A 4 30.62 10.91 -31.65
CA LYS A 4 31.59 10.49 -30.64
C LYS A 4 32.20 9.18 -31.11
N TYR A 5 33.49 9.24 -31.40
CA TYR A 5 34.35 8.13 -31.80
C TYR A 5 34.67 7.23 -30.60
N ILE A 6 34.50 5.92 -30.74
CA ILE A 6 35.18 4.90 -29.93
C ILE A 6 35.86 3.95 -30.91
N PRO A 7 37.20 3.79 -30.90
CA PRO A 7 37.86 2.86 -31.79
C PRO A 7 37.81 1.45 -31.19
N ASN A 8 37.43 0.46 -32.01
CA ASN A 8 37.79 -0.92 -31.76
C ASN A 8 38.45 -1.48 -33.03
N GLU A 9 39.75 -1.75 -32.93
CA GLU A 9 40.55 -2.41 -33.96
C GLU A 9 40.37 -3.91 -33.80
N GLU A 10 39.42 -4.52 -34.51
CA GLU A 10 39.52 -5.87 -35.05
C GLU A 10 38.25 -6.16 -35.89
N ASN A 11 38.46 -6.49 -37.17
CA ASN A 11 37.45 -6.78 -38.20
C ASN A 11 36.76 -5.55 -38.84
N GLY A 12 37.39 -5.04 -39.90
CA GLY A 12 36.91 -3.93 -40.75
C GLY A 12 35.64 -4.21 -41.56
N LYS A 13 34.51 -4.40 -40.88
CA LYS A 13 33.17 -4.12 -41.39
C LYS A 13 32.44 -3.25 -40.36
N THR A 14 32.44 -1.94 -40.61
CA THR A 14 31.54 -1.01 -39.94
C THR A 14 30.15 -1.19 -40.54
N GLU A 15 29.30 -1.96 -39.87
CA GLU A 15 27.86 -1.77 -40.02
C GLU A 15 27.49 -0.49 -39.28
N THR A 16 27.22 0.58 -40.02
CA THR A 16 26.54 1.75 -39.49
C THR A 16 25.12 1.35 -39.12
N ILE A 17 24.87 1.20 -37.81
CA ILE A 17 23.52 1.14 -37.27
C ILE A 17 22.87 2.50 -37.53
N ASP A 18 21.81 2.51 -38.33
CA ASP A 18 21.05 3.73 -38.60
C ASP A 18 20.36 4.14 -37.29
N LEU A 19 20.85 5.22 -36.66
CA LEU A 19 20.32 5.75 -35.40
C LEU A 19 18.99 6.51 -35.61
N ASN A 20 18.28 6.22 -36.69
CA ASN A 20 17.00 6.83 -37.03
C ASN A 20 15.88 5.81 -36.91
N CYS A 21 14.75 6.22 -36.34
CA CYS A 21 13.56 5.39 -36.30
C CYS A 21 13.12 5.03 -37.74
N PRO A 22 12.95 3.73 -38.08
CA PRO A 22 12.61 3.31 -39.44
C PRO A 22 11.26 3.86 -39.95
N ALA A 23 10.37 4.29 -39.05
CA ALA A 23 9.05 4.83 -39.39
C ALA A 23 9.03 6.35 -39.56
N CYS A 24 9.82 7.11 -38.80
CA CYS A 24 9.80 8.59 -38.86
C CYS A 24 11.12 9.23 -39.32
N GLY A 25 12.20 8.45 -39.47
CA GLY A 25 13.51 8.92 -39.92
C GLY A 25 14.23 9.85 -38.93
N ASN A 26 13.69 10.01 -37.72
CA ASN A 26 14.24 10.89 -36.69
C ASN A 26 15.28 10.16 -35.81
N PRO A 27 16.33 10.87 -35.36
CA PRO A 27 17.32 10.31 -34.45
C PRO A 27 16.70 9.89 -33.11
N TRP A 28 17.18 8.78 -32.51
CA TRP A 28 16.85 8.41 -31.12
C TRP A 28 17.11 9.60 -30.17
N GLY A 29 16.09 10.06 -29.42
CA GLY A 29 16.20 11.14 -28.43
C GLY A 29 15.47 12.46 -28.70
N ASN A 30 14.64 12.57 -29.75
CA ASN A 30 13.71 13.70 -29.92
C ASN A 30 12.29 13.30 -29.46
N GLY A 31 11.50 14.22 -28.88
CA GLY A 31 10.13 13.94 -28.42
C GLY A 31 9.17 13.34 -29.48
N GLU A 32 9.44 13.57 -30.78
CA GLU A 32 8.72 12.95 -31.90
C GLU A 32 8.95 11.42 -32.01
N HIS A 33 10.05 10.90 -31.44
CA HIS A 33 10.37 9.48 -31.42
C HIS A 33 9.47 8.70 -30.46
N ILE A 34 9.24 9.21 -29.26
CA ILE A 34 8.38 8.54 -28.26
C ILE A 34 6.94 8.48 -28.70
N GLU A 35 6.45 9.51 -29.38
CA GLU A 35 5.11 9.48 -29.96
C GLU A 35 5.00 8.40 -31.05
N CYS A 36 6.05 8.20 -31.86
CA CYS A 36 6.11 7.09 -32.81
C CYS A 36 6.12 5.71 -32.14
N VAL A 37 6.90 5.54 -31.07
CA VAL A 37 6.94 4.30 -30.26
C VAL A 37 5.57 4.02 -29.63
N ARG A 38 4.94 5.06 -29.06
CA ARG A 38 3.59 4.95 -28.47
C ARG A 38 2.55 4.54 -29.51
N ASN A 39 2.56 5.15 -30.69
CA ASN A 39 1.65 4.77 -31.79
C ASN A 39 1.84 3.32 -32.23
N ARG A 40 3.07 2.80 -32.21
CA ARG A 40 3.34 1.39 -32.52
C ARG A 40 2.79 0.45 -31.45
N PHE A 41 2.97 0.79 -30.18
CA PHE A 41 2.34 0.04 -29.09
C PHE A 41 0.81 0.07 -29.16
N GLU A 42 0.22 1.19 -29.53
CA GLU A 42 -1.24 1.30 -29.74
C GLU A 42 -1.69 0.42 -30.91
N THR A 43 -0.98 0.46 -32.04
CA THR A 43 -1.27 -0.39 -33.21
C THR A 43 -1.19 -1.87 -32.83
N PHE A 44 -0.10 -2.28 -32.17
CA PHE A 44 0.08 -3.66 -31.75
C PHE A 44 -0.97 -4.10 -30.69
N SER A 45 -1.36 -3.19 -29.79
CA SER A 45 -2.43 -3.38 -28.81
C SER A 45 -3.81 -3.61 -29.45
N GLU A 46 -4.06 -2.98 -30.60
CA GLU A 46 -5.26 -3.19 -31.42
C GLU A 46 -5.17 -4.52 -32.18
N GLU A 47 -4.05 -4.80 -32.85
CA GLU A 47 -3.85 -6.01 -33.67
C GLU A 47 -3.91 -7.30 -32.85
N LYS A 48 -3.30 -7.30 -31.67
CA LYS A 48 -3.19 -8.49 -30.80
C LYS A 48 -4.24 -8.54 -29.70
N GLU A 49 -5.15 -7.57 -29.65
CA GLU A 49 -6.19 -7.46 -28.62
C GLU A 49 -5.66 -7.47 -27.15
N ILE A 50 -4.42 -7.04 -26.91
CA ILE A 50 -3.84 -6.85 -25.55
C ILE A 50 -3.93 -5.38 -25.10
N ALA A 51 -4.40 -5.12 -23.87
CA ALA A 51 -4.62 -3.75 -23.39
C ALA A 51 -3.35 -3.08 -22.83
N ASN A 52 -3.27 -1.75 -22.98
CA ASN A 52 -2.30 -0.86 -22.31
C ASN A 52 -0.81 -1.13 -22.61
N ILE A 53 -0.46 -1.66 -23.79
CA ILE A 53 0.95 -1.79 -24.19
C ILE A 53 1.62 -0.41 -24.33
N GLY A 54 0.86 0.64 -24.64
CA GLY A 54 1.36 2.02 -24.69
C GLY A 54 2.05 2.51 -23.41
N ASP A 55 1.70 1.92 -22.26
CA ASP A 55 2.28 2.24 -20.96
C ASP A 55 3.73 1.77 -20.84
N ARG A 56 4.21 0.94 -21.76
CA ARG A 56 5.61 0.47 -21.78
C ARG A 56 6.61 1.59 -22.06
N VAL A 57 6.16 2.72 -22.62
CA VAL A 57 6.98 3.95 -22.66
C VAL A 57 7.31 4.46 -21.25
N GLN A 58 6.42 4.25 -20.28
CA GLN A 58 6.62 4.66 -18.89
C GLN A 58 7.18 3.52 -18.02
N ARG A 59 6.94 2.26 -18.39
CA ARG A 59 7.27 1.09 -17.56
C ARG A 59 8.49 0.28 -18.02
N GLY A 60 8.97 0.53 -19.24
CA GLY A 60 10.09 -0.18 -19.86
C GLY A 60 9.63 -1.36 -20.73
N LEU A 61 10.54 -1.88 -21.56
CA LEU A 61 10.22 -2.99 -22.47
C LEU A 61 10.38 -4.33 -21.76
N ASP A 62 9.25 -4.90 -21.37
CA ASP A 62 9.14 -6.32 -21.10
C ASP A 62 9.02 -7.12 -22.42
N PRO A 63 8.97 -8.46 -22.39
CA PRO A 63 8.92 -9.26 -23.62
C PRO A 63 7.79 -8.89 -24.59
N ILE A 64 6.61 -8.46 -24.10
CA ILE A 64 5.53 -7.98 -24.99
C ILE A 64 5.89 -6.65 -25.67
N GLY A 65 6.53 -5.73 -24.93
CA GLY A 65 7.04 -4.48 -25.49
C GLY A 65 8.14 -4.70 -26.53
N MET A 66 9.00 -5.71 -26.32
CA MET A 66 10.06 -6.08 -27.25
C MET A 66 9.50 -6.53 -28.61
N ILE A 67 8.48 -7.39 -28.62
CA ILE A 67 7.90 -7.88 -29.88
C ILE A 67 6.97 -6.85 -30.55
N ALA A 68 6.48 -5.86 -29.81
CA ALA A 68 5.65 -4.79 -30.35
C ALA A 68 6.45 -3.73 -31.15
N LEU A 69 7.78 -3.73 -31.02
CA LEU A 69 8.67 -2.86 -31.80
C LEU A 69 9.37 -3.64 -32.91
N PRO A 70 9.15 -3.34 -34.20
CA PRO A 70 9.70 -4.12 -35.32
C PRO A 70 11.21 -4.33 -35.26
N GLU A 71 11.97 -3.31 -34.87
CA GLU A 71 13.42 -3.36 -34.73
C GLU A 71 13.88 -4.32 -33.62
N ILE A 72 13.17 -4.37 -32.50
CA ILE A 72 13.49 -5.28 -31.39
C ILE A 72 12.96 -6.68 -31.69
N LYS A 73 11.77 -6.81 -32.30
CA LYS A 73 11.21 -8.07 -32.78
C LYS A 73 12.20 -8.84 -33.65
N ALA A 74 12.89 -8.18 -34.59
CA ALA A 74 13.90 -8.82 -35.43
C ALA A 74 15.07 -9.42 -34.62
N ARG A 75 15.38 -8.87 -33.44
CA ARG A 75 16.38 -9.42 -32.51
C ARG A 75 15.83 -10.60 -31.73
N VAL A 76 14.55 -10.54 -31.34
CA VAL A 76 13.84 -11.68 -30.73
C VAL A 76 13.82 -12.88 -31.69
N GLU A 77 13.54 -12.66 -32.98
CA GLU A 77 13.56 -13.70 -34.01
C GLU A 77 14.94 -14.36 -34.13
N LYS A 78 16.04 -13.59 -34.02
CA LYS A 78 17.40 -14.14 -34.03
C LYS A 78 17.72 -15.00 -32.81
N ILE A 79 17.29 -14.59 -31.62
CA ILE A 79 17.46 -15.41 -30.41
C ILE A 79 16.64 -16.69 -30.52
N ALA A 80 15.40 -16.60 -31.01
CA ALA A 80 14.57 -17.78 -31.27
C ALA A 80 15.27 -18.74 -32.23
N GLU A 81 15.80 -18.25 -33.36
CA GLU A 81 16.56 -19.07 -34.32
C GLU A 81 17.79 -19.72 -33.67
N LYS A 82 18.54 -18.97 -32.85
CA LYS A 82 19.72 -19.46 -32.11
C LYS A 82 19.37 -20.62 -31.18
N GLU A 83 18.27 -20.50 -30.43
CA GLU A 83 17.78 -21.55 -29.52
C GLU A 83 17.11 -22.71 -30.28
N GLY A 84 16.84 -22.55 -31.58
CA GLY A 84 16.13 -23.52 -32.41
C GLY A 84 14.61 -23.50 -32.20
N ALA A 85 14.06 -22.38 -31.72
CA ALA A 85 12.65 -22.16 -31.47
C ALA A 85 11.92 -21.62 -32.70
N ASN A 86 10.65 -21.96 -32.82
CA ASN A 86 9.76 -21.26 -33.74
C ASN A 86 9.33 -19.91 -33.13
N TYR A 87 9.56 -18.80 -33.83
CA TYR A 87 9.15 -17.48 -33.36
C TYR A 87 7.64 -17.37 -33.11
N GLU A 88 6.79 -18.00 -33.94
CA GLU A 88 5.33 -17.93 -33.71
C GLU A 88 4.92 -18.56 -32.37
N ASP A 89 5.59 -19.64 -31.98
CA ASP A 89 5.33 -20.32 -30.71
C ASP A 89 5.90 -19.50 -29.52
N VAL A 90 7.03 -18.82 -29.71
CA VAL A 90 7.56 -17.84 -28.75
C VAL A 90 6.61 -16.65 -28.57
N GLU A 91 6.07 -16.11 -29.67
CA GLU A 91 5.09 -15.04 -29.65
C GLU A 91 3.84 -15.46 -28.87
N GLU A 92 3.32 -16.68 -29.10
CA GLU A 92 2.18 -17.23 -28.37
C GLU A 92 2.44 -17.29 -26.85
N ILE A 93 3.60 -17.79 -26.43
CA ILE A 93 3.99 -17.83 -25.00
C ILE A 93 4.06 -16.41 -24.40
N ILE A 94 4.64 -15.43 -25.13
CA ILE A 94 4.71 -14.04 -24.66
C ILE A 94 3.31 -13.45 -24.47
N LEU A 95 2.41 -13.65 -25.45
CA LEU A 95 1.04 -13.15 -25.41
C LEU A 95 0.25 -13.81 -24.26
N ASP A 96 0.43 -15.11 -24.05
CA ASP A 96 -0.25 -15.88 -23.02
C ASP A 96 0.23 -15.47 -21.62
N ILE A 97 1.55 -15.37 -21.40
CA ILE A 97 2.09 -14.89 -20.12
C ILE A 97 1.65 -13.46 -19.82
N GLN A 98 1.57 -12.59 -20.83
CA GLN A 98 1.09 -11.22 -20.65
C GLN A 98 -0.41 -11.17 -20.25
N THR A 99 -1.21 -12.10 -20.76
CA THR A 99 -2.68 -12.07 -20.61
C THR A 99 -3.15 -12.86 -19.38
N ASN A 100 -2.57 -14.05 -19.19
CA ASN A 100 -2.97 -15.05 -18.21
C ASN A 100 -1.93 -15.23 -17.09
N GLY A 101 -0.76 -14.60 -17.22
CA GLY A 101 0.34 -14.70 -16.26
C GLY A 101 1.21 -15.95 -16.44
N PRO A 102 2.25 -16.10 -15.60
CA PRO A 102 3.30 -17.11 -15.82
C PRO A 102 2.96 -18.50 -15.26
N TRP A 103 1.80 -18.69 -14.62
CA TRP A 103 1.53 -19.87 -13.78
C TRP A 103 1.51 -21.21 -14.51
N ASP A 104 1.06 -21.25 -15.75
CA ASP A 104 1.01 -22.48 -16.54
C ASP A 104 2.38 -22.86 -17.14
N TYR A 105 3.35 -21.95 -17.07
CA TYR A 105 4.70 -22.14 -17.57
C TYR A 105 5.74 -22.39 -16.47
N VAL A 106 5.34 -22.51 -15.20
CA VAL A 106 6.28 -22.63 -14.07
C VAL A 106 7.23 -23.81 -14.22
N ASP A 107 6.69 -25.00 -14.50
CA ASP A 107 7.50 -26.22 -14.65
C ASP A 107 8.45 -26.10 -15.85
N ASP A 108 7.99 -25.47 -16.93
CA ASP A 108 8.79 -25.26 -18.13
C ASP A 108 9.90 -24.23 -17.91
N ILE A 109 9.62 -23.13 -17.21
CA ILE A 109 10.59 -22.08 -16.86
C ILE A 109 11.66 -22.65 -15.91
N GLN A 110 11.26 -23.45 -14.91
CA GLN A 110 12.19 -24.05 -13.95
C GLN A 110 13.15 -25.05 -14.60
N ASN A 111 12.67 -25.82 -15.58
CA ASN A 111 13.42 -26.90 -16.20
C ASN A 111 13.97 -26.56 -17.59
N ALA A 112 13.63 -25.38 -18.12
CA ALA A 112 13.97 -24.91 -19.47
C ALA A 112 13.68 -25.97 -20.55
N THR A 113 12.44 -26.47 -20.56
CA THR A 113 12.05 -27.72 -21.24
C THR A 113 12.01 -27.63 -22.76
N SER A 114 11.81 -26.44 -23.32
CA SER A 114 11.70 -26.23 -24.78
C SER A 114 12.53 -25.03 -25.27
N PRO A 115 12.94 -25.02 -26.56
CA PRO A 115 13.59 -23.86 -27.19
C PRO A 115 12.82 -22.55 -27.02
N GLU A 116 11.49 -22.59 -27.08
CA GLU A 116 10.63 -21.42 -26.99
C GLU A 116 10.65 -20.82 -25.57
N ILE A 117 10.65 -21.69 -24.55
CA ILE A 117 10.76 -21.29 -23.15
C ILE A 117 12.17 -20.77 -22.84
N ARG A 118 13.20 -21.39 -23.41
CA ARG A 118 14.58 -20.89 -23.32
C ARG A 118 14.70 -19.48 -23.90
N THR A 119 14.11 -19.26 -25.07
CA THR A 119 14.01 -17.94 -25.69
C THR A 119 13.30 -16.95 -24.76
N TRP A 120 12.15 -17.31 -24.19
CA TRP A 120 11.44 -16.45 -23.25
C TRP A 120 12.27 -16.10 -22.00
N ILE A 121 13.02 -17.07 -21.44
CA ILE A 121 13.93 -16.84 -20.30
C ILE A 121 15.00 -15.81 -20.65
N GLU A 122 15.60 -15.90 -21.84
CA GLU A 122 16.57 -14.91 -22.31
C GLU A 122 15.95 -13.51 -22.44
N LEU A 123 14.75 -13.41 -23.03
CA LEU A 123 14.04 -12.12 -23.14
C LEU A 123 13.69 -11.53 -21.77
N ASN A 124 13.28 -12.38 -20.81
CA ASN A 124 13.01 -11.94 -19.45
C ASN A 124 14.29 -11.40 -18.78
N ALA A 125 15.41 -12.10 -18.93
CA ALA A 125 16.70 -11.67 -18.42
C ALA A 125 17.22 -10.39 -19.09
N ILE A 126 17.02 -10.22 -20.40
CA ILE A 126 17.33 -8.99 -21.14
C ILE A 126 16.58 -7.80 -20.53
N ASN A 127 15.31 -7.98 -20.17
CA ASN A 127 14.52 -6.96 -19.49
C ASN A 127 15.06 -6.66 -18.07
N THR A 128 15.36 -7.67 -17.24
CA THR A 128 15.65 -7.47 -15.81
C THR A 128 17.11 -7.19 -15.49
N THR A 129 18.05 -7.64 -16.32
CA THR A 129 19.50 -7.50 -16.05
C THR A 129 19.92 -6.05 -16.07
N GLY A 130 20.48 -5.58 -14.95
CA GLY A 130 20.95 -4.20 -14.79
C GLY A 130 19.85 -3.16 -14.60
N LYS A 131 18.58 -3.56 -14.36
CA LYS A 131 17.50 -2.63 -14.03
C LYS A 131 17.67 -2.14 -12.58
N GLU A 132 18.03 -0.86 -12.41
CA GLU A 132 18.35 -0.28 -11.08
C GLU A 132 17.14 0.33 -10.34
N ARG A 133 16.05 0.64 -11.05
CA ARG A 133 14.87 1.33 -10.51
C ARG A 133 13.57 0.83 -11.13
N GLU A 134 12.52 0.81 -10.32
CA GLU A 134 11.16 0.45 -10.72
C GLU A 134 10.19 1.57 -10.34
N MET A 135 10.10 2.54 -11.25
CA MET A 135 9.28 3.74 -11.16
C MET A 135 8.94 4.19 -12.58
N ASP A 136 7.86 4.95 -12.73
CA ASP A 136 7.48 5.51 -14.03
C ASP A 136 8.64 6.33 -14.60
N MET A 137 9.08 5.94 -15.79
CA MET A 137 10.19 6.55 -16.50
C MET A 137 9.74 7.80 -17.22
N THR A 138 10.58 8.82 -17.14
CA THR A 138 10.58 9.93 -18.08
C THR A 138 10.99 9.47 -19.47
N ASP A 139 10.69 10.29 -20.47
CA ASP A 139 11.08 10.06 -21.86
C ASP A 139 12.59 9.81 -22.01
N ASP A 140 13.45 10.52 -21.27
CA ASP A 140 14.91 10.33 -21.30
C ASP A 140 15.31 9.00 -20.64
N GLU A 141 14.70 8.65 -19.50
CA GLU A 141 14.94 7.38 -18.80
C GLU A 141 14.51 6.18 -19.65
N PHE A 142 13.42 6.29 -20.42
CA PHE A 142 13.01 5.26 -21.37
C PHE A 142 14.05 5.04 -22.47
N HIS A 143 14.69 6.10 -22.98
CA HIS A 143 15.79 5.96 -23.95
C HIS A 143 17.04 5.33 -23.33
N GLU A 144 17.33 5.59 -22.06
CA GLU A 144 18.41 4.91 -21.34
C GLU A 144 18.10 3.42 -21.15
N ASP A 145 16.86 3.10 -20.82
CA ASP A 145 16.38 1.71 -20.70
C ASP A 145 16.48 0.95 -22.03
N LEU A 146 16.09 1.58 -23.14
CA LEU A 146 16.24 1.03 -24.49
C LEU A 146 17.70 0.67 -24.80
N LYS A 147 18.65 1.57 -24.50
CA LYS A 147 20.08 1.31 -24.72
C LYS A 147 20.59 0.15 -23.86
N ARG A 148 20.10 0.03 -22.63
CA ARG A 148 20.42 -1.09 -21.74
C ARG A 148 19.91 -2.40 -22.33
N ILE A 149 18.65 -2.43 -22.78
CA ILE A 149 18.04 -3.58 -23.45
C ILE A 149 18.82 -3.95 -24.70
N GLU A 150 19.16 -3.00 -25.56
CA GLU A 150 19.98 -3.23 -26.75
C GLU A 150 21.34 -3.84 -26.42
N GLY A 151 22.02 -3.35 -25.38
CA GLY A 151 23.29 -3.91 -24.91
C GLY A 151 23.14 -5.34 -24.39
N ASN A 152 22.03 -5.65 -23.71
CA ASN A 152 21.73 -7.01 -23.26
C ASN A 152 21.43 -7.94 -24.45
N PHE A 153 20.74 -7.46 -25.49
CA PHE A 153 20.58 -8.23 -26.73
C PHE A 153 21.92 -8.46 -27.45
N ASP A 154 22.82 -7.47 -27.48
CA ASP A 154 24.16 -7.66 -28.08
C ASP A 154 24.93 -8.79 -27.38
N GLN A 155 24.81 -8.88 -26.06
CA GLN A 155 25.37 -9.98 -25.28
C GLN A 155 24.68 -11.31 -25.59
N ALA A 156 23.35 -11.33 -25.67
CA ALA A 156 22.58 -12.53 -25.99
C ALA A 156 22.92 -13.11 -27.38
N GLU A 157 23.06 -12.25 -28.38
CA GLU A 157 23.37 -12.64 -29.76
C GLU A 157 24.83 -13.11 -29.92
N SER A 158 25.76 -12.61 -29.10
CA SER A 158 27.20 -12.88 -29.24
C SER A 158 27.76 -13.96 -28.31
N SER A 159 27.11 -14.22 -27.17
CA SER A 159 27.58 -15.19 -26.17
C SER A 159 26.93 -16.56 -26.35
N GLU A 160 27.75 -17.61 -26.43
CA GLU A 160 27.28 -19.01 -26.44
C GLU A 160 26.71 -19.47 -25.08
N ASN A 161 27.04 -18.77 -23.97
CA ASN A 161 26.61 -19.13 -22.61
C ASN A 161 25.52 -18.20 -22.05
N PHE A 162 24.95 -17.31 -22.88
CA PHE A 162 23.99 -16.33 -22.38
C PHE A 162 22.75 -16.99 -21.79
N PHE A 163 22.28 -18.10 -22.38
CA PHE A 163 21.14 -18.84 -21.87
C PHE A 163 21.37 -19.28 -20.41
N GLU A 164 22.53 -19.86 -20.10
CA GLU A 164 22.86 -20.31 -18.75
C GLU A 164 22.92 -19.12 -17.76
N GLU A 165 23.51 -18.00 -18.18
CA GLU A 165 23.54 -16.76 -17.39
C GLU A 165 22.13 -16.21 -17.13
N ALA A 166 21.28 -16.20 -18.17
CA ALA A 166 19.89 -15.74 -18.10
C ALA A 166 19.04 -16.65 -17.21
N SER A 167 19.15 -17.96 -17.37
CA SER A 167 18.45 -18.95 -16.55
C SER A 167 18.84 -18.82 -15.08
N GLN A 168 20.14 -18.69 -14.79
CA GLN A 168 20.60 -18.44 -13.43
C GLN A 168 20.07 -17.12 -12.88
N HIS A 169 20.10 -16.04 -13.66
CA HIS A 169 19.59 -14.73 -13.25
C HIS A 169 18.10 -14.79 -12.89
N VAL A 170 17.25 -15.34 -13.77
CA VAL A 170 15.80 -15.46 -13.50
C VAL A 170 15.54 -16.28 -12.24
N LEU A 171 16.26 -17.39 -12.04
CA LEU A 171 16.10 -18.22 -10.84
C LEU A 171 16.61 -17.52 -9.57
N GLU A 172 17.74 -16.82 -9.61
CA GLU A 172 18.27 -16.05 -8.47
C GLU A 172 17.36 -14.87 -8.10
N GLU A 173 16.85 -14.14 -9.09
CA GLU A 173 15.86 -13.08 -8.89
C GLU A 173 14.59 -13.66 -8.27
N SER A 174 14.13 -14.83 -8.72
CA SER A 174 12.96 -15.51 -8.17
C SER A 174 13.14 -15.98 -6.71
N GLN A 175 14.38 -16.05 -6.20
CA GLN A 175 14.67 -16.37 -4.80
C GLN A 175 14.71 -15.14 -3.88
N LYS A 176 14.61 -13.92 -4.42
CA LYS A 176 14.47 -12.70 -3.61
C LYS A 176 13.20 -12.78 -2.76
N ARG A 177 13.29 -12.24 -1.54
CA ARG A 177 12.21 -12.37 -0.55
C ARG A 177 10.97 -11.58 -0.96
N LEU A 178 9.88 -12.31 -1.20
CA LEU A 178 8.53 -11.77 -1.20
C LEU A 178 8.11 -11.38 0.23
N ARG A 179 7.31 -10.33 0.34
CA ARG A 179 6.59 -10.02 1.58
C ARG A 179 5.35 -10.91 1.61
N ILE A 180 5.10 -11.62 2.71
CA ILE A 180 3.89 -12.45 2.86
C ILE A 180 3.02 -11.81 3.93
N GLU A 181 1.77 -11.49 3.58
CA GLU A 181 0.75 -10.99 4.51
C GLU A 181 -0.54 -11.77 4.33
N ASP A 182 -1.06 -12.36 5.41
CA ASP A 182 -2.28 -13.18 5.40
C ASP A 182 -2.30 -14.24 4.28
N ASP A 183 -1.18 -14.95 4.13
CA ASP A 183 -0.95 -16.00 3.12
C ASP A 183 -1.00 -15.53 1.66
N VAL A 184 -0.96 -14.21 1.43
CA VAL A 184 -0.83 -13.60 0.11
C VAL A 184 0.61 -13.12 -0.10
N PRO A 185 1.30 -13.58 -1.17
CA PRO A 185 2.61 -13.07 -1.52
C PRO A 185 2.48 -11.67 -2.15
N ILE A 186 3.38 -10.79 -1.76
CA ILE A 186 3.44 -9.40 -2.19
C ILE A 186 4.86 -9.12 -2.69
N SER A 187 4.95 -8.58 -3.90
CA SER A 187 6.19 -8.12 -4.51
C SER A 187 6.15 -6.61 -4.70
N GLU A 188 7.30 -5.97 -4.53
CA GLU A 188 7.53 -4.58 -4.96
C GLU A 188 8.32 -4.55 -6.27
N MET A 189 8.44 -5.71 -6.95
CA MET A 189 9.19 -5.93 -8.19
C MET A 189 8.24 -6.11 -9.40
N ASP A 190 8.59 -5.56 -10.57
CA ASP A 190 7.85 -5.65 -11.84
C ASP A 190 7.69 -7.11 -12.32
N ASN A 191 8.70 -7.95 -12.08
CA ASN A 191 8.66 -9.39 -12.37
C ASN A 191 8.05 -10.22 -11.22
N GLY A 192 7.32 -9.56 -10.31
CA GLY A 192 6.82 -10.15 -9.07
C GLY A 192 5.95 -11.39 -9.29
N PHE A 193 5.12 -11.44 -10.33
CA PHE A 193 4.29 -12.60 -10.60
C PHE A 193 5.10 -13.83 -11.04
N VAL A 194 6.19 -13.64 -11.79
CA VAL A 194 7.11 -14.74 -12.16
C VAL A 194 7.76 -15.31 -10.90
N THR A 195 8.24 -14.43 -10.02
CA THR A 195 8.80 -14.79 -8.72
C THR A 195 7.80 -15.58 -7.87
N MET A 196 6.55 -15.11 -7.79
CA MET A 196 5.47 -15.77 -7.05
C MET A 196 5.15 -17.17 -7.61
N ALA A 197 5.00 -17.26 -8.92
CA ALA A 197 4.67 -18.51 -9.59
C ALA A 197 5.79 -19.55 -9.42
N LEU A 198 7.06 -19.16 -9.57
CA LEU A 198 8.22 -20.03 -9.34
C LEU A 198 8.36 -20.49 -7.88
N GLN A 199 7.89 -19.69 -6.92
CA GLN A 199 7.80 -20.09 -5.51
C GLN A 199 6.56 -20.93 -5.18
N GLY A 200 5.71 -21.23 -6.17
CA GLY A 200 4.54 -22.09 -6.03
C GLY A 200 3.27 -21.40 -5.54
N TYR A 201 3.19 -20.07 -5.62
CA TYR A 201 1.97 -19.33 -5.33
C TYR A 201 1.10 -19.20 -6.58
N GLU A 202 -0.20 -19.47 -6.45
CA GLU A 202 -1.17 -19.41 -7.57
C GLU A 202 -1.81 -18.02 -7.75
N ALA A 203 -1.55 -17.09 -6.82
CA ALA A 203 -1.95 -15.70 -6.93
C ALA A 203 -1.10 -14.81 -6.03
N GLY A 204 -1.12 -13.50 -6.28
CA GLY A 204 -0.42 -12.53 -5.43
C GLY A 204 -0.63 -11.08 -5.84
N ILE A 205 0.12 -10.20 -5.20
CA ILE A 205 0.01 -8.74 -5.36
C ILE A 205 1.36 -8.14 -5.76
N ILE A 206 1.40 -7.35 -6.83
CA ILE A 206 2.49 -6.41 -7.07
C ILE A 206 2.03 -5.04 -6.57
N GLN A 207 2.83 -4.43 -5.70
CA GLN A 207 2.66 -3.06 -5.24
C GLN A 207 3.74 -2.20 -5.91
N ASP A 208 3.35 -1.25 -6.74
CA ASP A 208 4.32 -0.31 -7.33
C ASP A 208 4.71 0.82 -6.35
N SER A 209 5.70 1.61 -6.76
CA SER A 209 6.23 2.73 -5.98
C SER A 209 5.22 3.85 -5.72
N ASP A 210 4.18 3.97 -6.55
CA ASP A 210 3.07 4.92 -6.37
C ASP A 210 1.92 4.36 -5.51
N GLY A 211 2.06 3.12 -5.04
CA GLY A 211 1.09 2.43 -4.20
C GLY A 211 -0.13 1.88 -4.96
N MET A 212 -0.06 1.77 -6.28
CA MET A 212 -1.03 1.01 -7.06
C MET A 212 -0.84 -0.48 -6.81
N LEU A 213 -1.96 -1.21 -6.82
CA LEU A 213 -1.99 -2.61 -6.48
C LEU A 213 -2.48 -3.41 -7.68
N PHE A 214 -1.60 -4.27 -8.18
CA PHE A 214 -1.86 -5.21 -9.26
C PHE A 214 -2.05 -6.58 -8.66
N VAL A 215 -3.19 -7.21 -8.94
CA VAL A 215 -3.51 -8.55 -8.46
C VAL A 215 -3.51 -9.49 -9.65
N GLY A 216 -2.68 -10.52 -9.57
CA GLY A 216 -2.57 -11.55 -10.58
C GLY A 216 -2.89 -12.91 -9.99
N SER A 217 -3.55 -13.76 -10.77
CA SER A 217 -3.82 -15.15 -10.40
C SER A 217 -3.83 -16.07 -11.61
N LYS A 218 -3.44 -17.32 -11.36
CA LYS A 218 -3.66 -18.47 -12.23
C LYS A 218 -5.13 -18.63 -12.61
N ASN A 219 -6.04 -18.41 -11.67
CA ASN A 219 -7.47 -18.63 -11.87
C ASN A 219 -8.18 -17.31 -12.21
N PRO A 220 -9.16 -17.32 -13.12
CA PRO A 220 -9.98 -16.15 -13.40
C PRO A 220 -10.68 -15.57 -12.17
N PHE A 221 -10.72 -14.25 -12.09
CA PHE A 221 -11.57 -13.50 -11.17
C PHE A 221 -12.99 -13.42 -11.73
N GLU A 222 -13.92 -14.10 -11.05
CA GLU A 222 -15.33 -14.19 -11.45
C GLU A 222 -16.14 -12.96 -11.01
N GLU A 223 -17.11 -12.53 -11.82
CA GLU A 223 -17.94 -11.36 -11.53
C GLU A 223 -18.67 -11.47 -10.18
N GLU A 224 -19.15 -12.66 -9.82
CA GLU A 224 -19.85 -12.88 -8.55
C GLU A 224 -18.97 -12.58 -7.33
N MET A 225 -17.64 -12.62 -7.44
CA MET A 225 -16.74 -12.28 -6.34
C MET A 225 -16.81 -10.79 -6.00
N TYR A 226 -16.89 -9.94 -7.04
CA TYR A 226 -16.92 -8.49 -6.89
C TYR A 226 -18.31 -8.02 -6.41
N GLU A 227 -19.37 -8.65 -6.89
CA GLU A 227 -20.74 -8.41 -6.41
C GLU A 227 -20.86 -8.68 -4.91
N LYS A 228 -20.22 -9.74 -4.42
CA LYS A 228 -20.18 -10.04 -2.98
C LYS A 228 -19.47 -8.95 -2.17
N TRP A 229 -18.48 -8.25 -2.76
CA TRP A 229 -17.85 -7.07 -2.14
C TRP A 229 -18.66 -5.78 -2.30
N GLY A 230 -19.89 -5.84 -2.84
CA GLY A 230 -20.74 -4.67 -3.04
C GLY A 230 -20.26 -3.80 -4.21
N LEU A 231 -19.55 -4.40 -5.16
CA LEU A 231 -19.17 -3.74 -6.40
C LEU A 231 -20.01 -4.28 -7.55
N HIS A 232 -20.50 -3.40 -8.41
CA HIS A 232 -21.18 -3.81 -9.63
C HIS A 232 -20.33 -3.50 -10.85
N LYS A 233 -20.49 -4.33 -11.88
CA LYS A 233 -19.76 -4.19 -13.13
C LYS A 233 -20.34 -3.05 -13.96
N GLU A 234 -19.46 -2.18 -14.40
CA GLU A 234 -19.71 -1.16 -15.40
C GLU A 234 -18.67 -1.29 -16.51
N LEU A 235 -19.16 -1.34 -17.74
CA LEU A 235 -18.33 -1.33 -18.93
C LEU A 235 -17.98 0.11 -19.26
N ARG A 236 -16.69 0.48 -19.17
CA ARG A 236 -16.22 1.84 -19.45
C ARG A 236 -15.26 1.85 -20.63
N LYS A 237 -15.20 3.01 -21.29
CA LYS A 237 -14.13 3.29 -22.25
C LYS A 237 -12.88 3.65 -21.48
N ASP A 238 -11.76 3.01 -21.78
CA ASP A 238 -10.47 3.36 -21.21
C ASP A 238 -9.37 3.30 -22.28
N ARG A 239 -8.59 4.38 -22.39
CA ARG A 239 -7.47 4.55 -23.34
C ARG A 239 -7.73 3.92 -24.73
N GLY A 240 -8.83 4.34 -25.36
CA GLY A 240 -9.17 3.90 -26.73
C GLY A 240 -10.09 2.67 -26.80
N ARG A 241 -10.04 1.76 -25.82
CA ARG A 241 -10.91 0.57 -25.77
C ARG A 241 -12.29 0.86 -25.25
N LYS A 242 -13.29 0.21 -25.85
CA LYS A 242 -14.66 0.15 -25.35
C LYS A 242 -14.81 -1.09 -24.48
N ASP A 243 -15.74 -1.04 -23.55
CA ASP A 243 -16.22 -2.21 -22.82
C ASP A 243 -15.20 -2.91 -21.89
N ILE A 244 -14.32 -2.14 -21.24
CA ILE A 244 -13.47 -2.67 -20.16
C ILE A 244 -14.30 -2.84 -18.88
N PRO A 245 -14.22 -3.99 -18.18
CA PRO A 245 -14.87 -4.19 -16.89
C PRO A 245 -14.23 -3.32 -15.79
N PHE A 246 -15.02 -2.37 -15.29
CA PHE A 246 -14.77 -1.68 -14.04
C PHE A 246 -15.77 -2.17 -13.00
N TYR A 247 -15.29 -2.50 -11.81
CA TYR A 247 -16.14 -2.78 -10.66
C TYR A 247 -16.18 -1.53 -9.80
N VAL A 248 -17.37 -0.96 -9.73
CA VAL A 248 -17.62 0.34 -9.12
C VAL A 248 -18.43 0.18 -7.85
N ASN A 249 -18.30 1.12 -6.91
CA ASN A 249 -19.14 1.14 -5.71
C ASN A 249 -20.53 1.76 -5.98
N ASP A 250 -21.39 1.78 -4.96
CA ASP A 250 -22.74 2.39 -5.03
C ASP A 250 -22.74 3.89 -5.43
N ASN A 251 -21.62 4.60 -5.26
CA ASN A 251 -21.48 6.00 -5.66
C ASN A 251 -21.04 6.18 -7.12
N GLY A 252 -20.74 5.08 -7.82
CA GLY A 252 -20.21 5.08 -9.19
C GLY A 252 -18.69 5.26 -9.28
N ASP A 253 -17.96 5.22 -8.16
CA ASP A 253 -16.50 5.32 -8.16
C ASP A 253 -15.89 4.00 -8.63
N ALA A 254 -14.92 4.06 -9.55
CA ALA A 254 -14.19 2.90 -10.03
C ALA A 254 -13.22 2.38 -8.96
N ILE A 255 -13.46 1.17 -8.47
CA ILE A 255 -12.67 0.56 -7.38
C ILE A 255 -11.67 -0.45 -7.93
N VAL A 256 -12.11 -1.30 -8.85
CA VAL A 256 -11.27 -2.30 -9.50
C VAL A 256 -11.44 -2.19 -11.01
N LYS A 257 -10.33 -2.27 -11.74
CA LYS A 257 -10.31 -2.41 -13.19
C LYS A 257 -9.80 -3.82 -13.50
N GLN A 258 -10.63 -4.65 -14.10
CA GLN A 258 -10.22 -5.99 -14.52
C GLN A 258 -9.84 -5.92 -16.00
N LEU A 259 -8.56 -6.18 -16.28
CA LEU A 259 -8.00 -6.09 -17.62
C LEU A 259 -8.07 -7.43 -18.35
N HIS A 260 -7.83 -8.51 -17.60
CA HIS A 260 -7.89 -9.88 -18.07
C HIS A 260 -8.56 -10.75 -17.00
N PRO A 261 -9.03 -11.96 -17.34
CA PRO A 261 -9.71 -12.83 -16.37
C PRO A 261 -8.93 -12.99 -15.07
N GLY A 262 -7.64 -13.31 -15.10
CA GLY A 262 -6.77 -13.45 -13.91
C GLY A 262 -6.00 -12.21 -13.49
N PHE A 263 -6.32 -11.02 -14.03
CA PHE A 263 -5.56 -9.79 -13.76
C PHE A 263 -6.44 -8.57 -13.48
N ALA A 264 -6.24 -7.97 -12.31
CA ALA A 264 -7.00 -6.84 -11.83
C ALA A 264 -6.11 -5.74 -11.24
N ILE A 265 -6.52 -4.48 -11.41
CA ILE A 265 -5.89 -3.31 -10.80
C ILE A 265 -6.85 -2.74 -9.76
N VAL A 266 -6.40 -2.63 -8.51
CA VAL A 266 -7.19 -2.02 -7.42
C VAL A 266 -6.92 -0.53 -7.38
N LEU A 267 -7.80 0.23 -8.05
CA LEU A 267 -7.71 1.68 -8.23
C LEU A 267 -7.89 2.45 -6.92
N SER A 268 -8.66 1.90 -5.97
CA SER A 268 -8.85 2.48 -4.64
C SER A 268 -7.61 2.40 -3.74
N ARG A 269 -6.55 1.68 -4.17
CA ARG A 269 -5.36 1.38 -3.38
C ARG A 269 -5.67 0.69 -2.04
N ASN A 270 -6.85 0.07 -1.94
CA ASN A 270 -7.26 -0.69 -0.77
C ASN A 270 -6.53 -2.04 -0.75
N PHE A 271 -5.55 -2.14 0.14
CA PHE A 271 -4.71 -3.31 0.27
C PHE A 271 -5.48 -4.56 0.75
N GLU A 272 -6.50 -4.39 1.59
CA GLU A 272 -7.35 -5.51 2.03
C GLU A 272 -8.19 -6.06 0.89
N LEU A 273 -8.73 -5.19 0.03
CA LEU A 273 -9.43 -5.62 -1.18
C LEU A 273 -8.49 -6.38 -2.12
N ALA A 274 -7.27 -5.88 -2.34
CA ALA A 274 -6.26 -6.57 -3.16
C ALA A 274 -5.92 -7.97 -2.60
N LYS A 275 -5.77 -8.11 -1.28
CA LYS A 275 -5.56 -9.41 -0.63
C LYS A 275 -6.75 -10.35 -0.80
N ASN A 276 -7.97 -9.84 -0.69
CA ASN A 276 -9.17 -10.66 -0.87
C ASN A 276 -9.29 -11.17 -2.31
N ILE A 277 -8.97 -10.34 -3.31
CA ILE A 277 -8.88 -10.76 -4.72
C ILE A 277 -7.83 -11.86 -4.89
N ALA A 278 -6.63 -11.66 -4.36
CA ALA A 278 -5.55 -12.64 -4.47
C ALA A 278 -5.91 -13.98 -3.79
N LYS A 279 -6.56 -13.95 -2.63
CA LYS A 279 -6.99 -15.16 -1.90
C LYS A 279 -7.97 -16.01 -2.70
N VAL A 280 -8.92 -15.38 -3.40
CA VAL A 280 -9.86 -16.11 -4.28
C VAL A 280 -9.11 -16.82 -5.41
N GLY A 281 -8.07 -16.18 -5.94
CA GLY A 281 -7.23 -16.75 -6.98
C GLY A 281 -6.29 -17.89 -6.53
N ASN A 282 -5.92 -17.94 -5.24
CA ASN A 282 -4.95 -18.89 -4.69
C ASN A 282 -5.64 -20.20 -4.26
N THR A 283 -5.97 -21.07 -5.21
CA THR A 283 -6.80 -22.26 -4.98
C THR A 283 -6.00 -23.49 -4.50
N ARG A 284 -5.14 -23.28 -3.49
CA ARG A 284 -4.77 -24.32 -2.51
C ARG A 284 -5.56 -24.23 -1.20
N ALA A 285 -6.74 -23.59 -1.27
CA ALA A 285 -7.70 -23.52 -0.18
C ALA A 285 -9.15 -23.68 -0.71
N ILE A 286 -9.61 -24.93 -0.83
CA ILE A 286 -11.05 -25.28 -0.89
C ILE A 286 -11.18 -26.38 0.19
N ASP A 287 -11.82 -26.14 1.34
CA ASP A 287 -13.26 -25.93 1.50
C ASP A 287 -13.59 -24.92 2.62
N THR A 288 -14.08 -23.72 2.26
CA THR A 288 -15.24 -23.00 2.85
C THR A 288 -15.22 -21.53 2.43
N ILE A 289 -15.62 -21.25 1.18
CA ILE A 289 -16.12 -19.90 0.85
C ILE A 289 -17.57 -19.83 1.32
N GLU A 290 -17.73 -19.67 2.63
CA GLU A 290 -18.92 -19.07 3.22
C GLU A 290 -18.48 -17.91 4.10
N SER A 291 -18.78 -16.71 3.59
CA SER A 291 -18.87 -15.42 4.28
C SER A 291 -17.62 -14.56 4.54
N ASP A 292 -16.68 -14.42 3.60
CA ASP A 292 -15.64 -13.37 3.66
C ASP A 292 -15.97 -12.11 2.85
N THR A 293 -17.26 -11.88 2.68
CA THR A 293 -17.85 -10.73 1.97
C THR A 293 -19.01 -10.15 2.77
N LEU A 294 -18.77 -9.75 4.01
CA LEU A 294 -19.72 -8.98 4.80
C LEU A 294 -19.02 -7.92 5.65
N GLY A 295 -18.33 -7.02 4.96
CA GLY A 295 -18.02 -5.69 5.47
C GLY A 295 -19.18 -4.70 5.33
N HIS A 296 -20.15 -4.91 4.41
CA HIS A 296 -21.41 -4.16 4.36
C HIS A 296 -22.49 -4.94 3.60
N LYS A 297 -23.42 -5.60 4.31
CA LYS A 297 -24.81 -5.70 3.83
C LYS A 297 -25.71 -4.99 4.81
N HIS A 298 -26.51 -4.07 4.26
CA HIS A 298 -27.77 -3.69 4.85
C HIS A 298 -28.61 -4.93 5.15
N TYR A 299 -29.16 -5.00 6.36
CA TYR A 299 -30.41 -5.73 6.59
C TYR A 299 -31.51 -4.70 6.80
N ALA A 300 -32.38 -4.57 5.81
CA ALA A 300 -33.77 -4.21 6.07
C ALA A 300 -34.48 -5.47 6.63
N PRO A 301 -35.43 -5.33 7.55
CA PRO A 301 -35.99 -6.45 8.30
C PRO A 301 -37.10 -7.14 7.50
N THR A 302 -37.05 -8.45 7.31
CA THR A 302 -38.27 -9.29 7.25
C THR A 302 -38.00 -10.78 7.46
N SER A 303 -38.58 -11.29 8.54
CA SER A 303 -39.32 -12.56 8.68
C SER A 303 -38.93 -13.77 7.81
N ALA A 304 -38.15 -14.68 8.39
CA ALA A 304 -38.45 -16.11 8.39
C ALA A 304 -37.59 -16.79 9.46
N GLN A 305 -38.23 -17.61 10.29
CA GLN A 305 -37.62 -18.34 11.40
C GLN A 305 -36.79 -19.49 10.84
N GLU A 306 -35.51 -19.56 11.18
CA GLU A 306 -34.75 -20.81 11.25
C GLU A 306 -33.65 -20.66 12.31
N GLU A 307 -33.55 -21.67 13.18
CA GLU A 307 -32.92 -21.61 14.50
C GLU A 307 -31.39 -21.43 14.42
N THR A 308 -30.93 -20.19 14.57
CA THR A 308 -29.54 -19.87 14.91
C THR A 308 -29.18 -20.43 16.29
N PRO A 309 -27.95 -20.98 16.48
CA PRO A 309 -27.42 -21.24 17.80
C PRO A 309 -27.42 -19.93 18.59
N ASP A 310 -27.99 -19.99 19.79
CA ASP A 310 -28.35 -18.90 20.69
C ASP A 310 -27.18 -17.92 20.99
N LEU A 311 -26.87 -17.03 20.04
CA LEU A 311 -25.95 -15.89 20.19
C LEU A 311 -26.48 -14.87 21.21
N GLU A 312 -27.78 -14.92 21.51
CA GLU A 312 -28.39 -14.16 22.61
C GLU A 312 -27.90 -14.63 23.98
N LYS A 313 -27.70 -15.95 24.19
CA LYS A 313 -27.10 -16.46 25.44
C LYS A 313 -25.68 -15.95 25.69
N VAL A 314 -24.86 -15.79 24.65
CA VAL A 314 -23.51 -15.19 24.76
C VAL A 314 -23.61 -13.67 24.99
N ARG A 315 -24.62 -13.01 24.41
CA ARG A 315 -24.98 -11.61 24.68
C ARG A 315 -25.38 -11.36 26.14
N THR A 316 -26.02 -12.33 26.78
CA THR A 316 -26.52 -12.23 28.17
C THR A 316 -25.56 -12.71 29.25
N THR A 317 -24.52 -13.49 28.93
CA THR A 317 -23.75 -14.21 29.97
C THR A 317 -22.59 -13.44 30.62
N ARG A 318 -22.28 -12.21 30.21
CA ARG A 318 -21.51 -11.28 31.07
C ARG A 318 -21.64 -9.85 30.57
N ARG A 319 -22.57 -9.11 31.18
CA ARG A 319 -22.38 -7.67 31.41
C ARG A 319 -20.95 -7.48 31.91
N ILE A 320 -20.14 -6.69 31.20
CA ILE A 320 -19.04 -5.96 31.85
C ILE A 320 -19.70 -5.29 33.06
N PRO A 321 -19.25 -5.52 34.30
CA PRO A 321 -19.89 -4.92 35.46
C PRO A 321 -20.01 -3.43 35.20
N ASP A 322 -21.24 -2.91 35.20
CA ASP A 322 -21.44 -1.50 35.35
C ASP A 322 -20.83 -1.15 36.70
N VAL A 323 -19.64 -0.58 36.68
CA VAL A 323 -19.14 0.18 37.81
C VAL A 323 -20.08 1.38 37.90
N GLU A 324 -21.16 1.20 38.64
CA GLU A 324 -22.02 2.26 39.12
C GLU A 324 -21.18 3.12 40.05
N THR A 325 -20.86 4.32 39.57
CA THR A 325 -20.42 5.41 40.42
C THR A 325 -21.20 6.63 39.99
N GLU A 326 -22.19 7.00 40.80
CA GLU A 326 -22.92 8.25 40.67
C GLU A 326 -21.93 9.44 40.79
N GLY A 327 -22.06 10.44 39.91
CA GLY A 327 -21.26 11.67 39.94
C GLY A 327 -20.14 11.83 38.90
N ARG A 328 -20.13 11.05 37.81
CA ARG A 328 -19.08 11.14 36.77
C ARG A 328 -19.15 12.45 35.96
N SER A 329 -17.98 12.99 35.62
CA SER A 329 -17.86 14.10 34.69
C SER A 329 -18.14 13.64 33.25
N PHE A 330 -18.58 14.53 32.36
CA PHE A 330 -18.76 14.26 30.93
C PHE A 330 -17.53 13.57 30.30
N LYS A 331 -16.33 14.00 30.73
CA LYS A 331 -15.04 13.45 30.32
C LYS A 331 -14.90 11.97 30.72
N ASP A 332 -15.23 11.61 31.96
CA ASP A 332 -15.12 10.21 32.43
C ASP A 332 -16.11 9.29 31.72
N ASP A 333 -17.30 9.79 31.43
CA ASP A 333 -18.32 9.06 30.68
C ASP A 333 -17.89 8.83 29.22
N PHE A 334 -17.26 9.82 28.59
CA PHE A 334 -16.67 9.67 27.26
C PHE A 334 -15.65 8.53 27.25
N TYR A 335 -14.63 8.57 28.12
CA TYR A 335 -13.57 7.55 28.12
C TYR A 335 -14.10 6.15 28.43
N LYS A 336 -15.03 6.00 29.39
CA LYS A 336 -15.65 4.71 29.69
C LYS A 336 -16.46 4.18 28.51
N LYS A 337 -17.27 5.01 27.84
CA LYS A 337 -18.07 4.59 26.68
C LYS A 337 -17.16 4.25 25.50
N PHE A 338 -16.18 5.10 25.24
CA PHE A 338 -15.22 4.92 24.17
C PHE A 338 -14.41 3.63 24.31
N ALA A 339 -13.87 3.36 25.51
CA ALA A 339 -13.17 2.11 25.81
C ALA A 339 -14.06 0.87 25.56
N ASN A 340 -15.33 0.92 25.96
CA ASN A 340 -16.28 -0.17 25.71
C ASN A 340 -16.56 -0.38 24.22
N ILE A 341 -16.73 0.71 23.45
CA ILE A 341 -16.92 0.64 21.99
C ILE A 341 -15.70 0.00 21.34
N LYS A 342 -14.49 0.44 21.71
CA LYS A 342 -13.22 -0.12 21.21
C LYS A 342 -13.04 -1.58 21.61
N ALA A 343 -13.41 -1.97 22.83
CA ALA A 343 -13.33 -3.35 23.28
C ALA A 343 -14.25 -4.27 22.47
N ARG A 344 -15.49 -3.83 22.21
CA ARG A 344 -16.43 -4.59 21.37
C ARG A 344 -15.92 -4.73 19.95
N GLN A 345 -15.38 -3.66 19.38
CA GLN A 345 -14.79 -3.68 18.05
C GLN A 345 -13.62 -4.68 17.99
N ILE A 346 -12.58 -4.47 18.81
CA ILE A 346 -11.37 -5.29 18.78
C ILE A 346 -11.71 -6.76 19.07
N PHE A 347 -12.63 -7.03 20.00
CA PHE A 347 -13.04 -8.39 20.32
C PHE A 347 -13.74 -9.03 19.14
N ARG A 348 -14.72 -8.36 18.53
CA ARG A 348 -15.45 -8.87 17.37
C ARG A 348 -14.48 -9.17 16.23
N ASP A 349 -13.61 -8.23 15.90
CA ASP A 349 -12.69 -8.37 14.78
C ASP A 349 -11.67 -9.51 15.05
N SER A 350 -11.16 -9.59 16.28
CA SER A 350 -10.24 -10.67 16.68
C SER A 350 -10.94 -12.03 16.77
N ALA A 351 -12.20 -12.08 17.22
CA ALA A 351 -12.98 -13.30 17.35
C ALA A 351 -13.35 -13.85 15.98
N ASN A 352 -13.77 -12.98 15.06
CA ASN A 352 -14.03 -13.37 13.68
C ASN A 352 -12.76 -13.94 13.02
N ALA A 353 -11.63 -13.26 13.16
CA ALA A 353 -10.35 -13.76 12.65
C ALA A 353 -9.94 -15.10 13.30
N TYR A 354 -10.18 -15.26 14.60
CA TYR A 354 -9.85 -16.49 15.33
C TYR A 354 -10.77 -17.66 14.95
N ILE A 355 -12.06 -17.40 14.76
CA ILE A 355 -13.05 -18.37 14.28
C ILE A 355 -12.70 -18.81 12.86
N GLY A 356 -12.36 -17.88 11.96
CA GLY A 356 -11.89 -18.18 10.60
C GLY A 356 -10.69 -19.14 10.62
N LYS A 357 -9.63 -18.80 11.38
CA LYS A 357 -8.42 -19.64 11.52
C LYS A 357 -8.66 -21.03 12.10
N LYS A 358 -9.69 -21.20 12.93
CA LYS A 358 -10.08 -22.49 13.51
C LYS A 358 -10.90 -23.30 12.51
N ARG A 359 -11.81 -22.65 11.78
CA ARG A 359 -12.60 -23.24 10.70
C ARG A 359 -11.70 -23.79 9.59
N GLU A 360 -10.65 -23.05 9.20
CA GLU A 360 -9.62 -23.50 8.23
C GLU A 360 -8.89 -24.79 8.65
N LYS A 361 -8.97 -25.16 9.93
CA LYS A 361 -8.33 -26.36 10.51
C LYS A 361 -9.33 -27.44 10.90
N ASP A 362 -10.59 -27.31 10.50
CA ASP A 362 -11.71 -28.14 10.95
C ASP A 362 -11.86 -28.19 12.49
N GLU A 363 -11.37 -27.16 13.19
CA GLU A 363 -11.45 -27.02 14.63
C GLU A 363 -12.62 -26.10 15.02
N ARG A 364 -13.29 -26.43 16.12
CA ARG A 364 -14.27 -25.53 16.72
C ARG A 364 -13.62 -24.65 17.77
N VAL A 365 -13.98 -23.37 17.77
CA VAL A 365 -13.64 -22.45 18.85
C VAL A 365 -14.41 -22.87 20.11
N THR A 366 -13.68 -23.00 21.22
CA THR A 366 -14.24 -23.28 22.53
C THR A 366 -14.58 -21.97 23.27
N ASN A 367 -15.48 -22.06 24.26
CA ASN A 367 -15.80 -20.91 25.11
C ASN A 367 -14.59 -20.40 25.90
N ASP A 368 -13.70 -21.31 26.33
CA ASP A 368 -12.48 -20.94 27.07
C ASP A 368 -11.51 -20.14 26.19
N GLU A 369 -11.42 -20.46 24.89
CA GLU A 369 -10.62 -19.71 23.93
C GLU A 369 -11.21 -18.31 23.67
N LEU A 370 -12.54 -18.19 23.57
CA LEU A 370 -13.20 -16.89 23.48
C LEU A 370 -13.02 -16.05 24.74
N GLU A 371 -13.05 -16.66 25.93
CA GLU A 371 -12.80 -15.97 27.20
C GLU A 371 -11.34 -15.48 27.30
N SER A 372 -10.39 -16.31 26.86
CA SER A 372 -8.98 -15.93 26.74
C SER A 372 -8.78 -14.75 25.77
N LEU A 373 -9.49 -14.77 24.64
CA LEU A 373 -9.46 -13.70 23.64
C LEU A 373 -10.09 -12.40 24.16
N ALA A 374 -11.19 -12.49 24.92
CA ALA A 374 -11.82 -11.35 25.56
C ALA A 374 -10.87 -10.68 26.57
N ARG A 375 -10.16 -11.46 27.38
CA ARG A 375 -9.15 -10.94 28.31
C ARG A 375 -8.01 -10.21 27.60
N LYS A 376 -7.43 -10.84 26.55
CA LYS A 376 -6.40 -10.19 25.72
C LYS A 376 -6.90 -8.91 25.05
N THR A 377 -8.16 -8.88 24.64
CA THR A 377 -8.79 -7.69 24.07
C THR A 377 -8.88 -6.57 25.11
N GLN A 378 -9.29 -6.88 26.33
CA GLN A 378 -9.34 -5.89 27.42
C GLN A 378 -7.96 -5.31 27.72
N GLU A 379 -6.91 -6.14 27.78
CA GLU A 379 -5.53 -5.68 27.95
C GLU A 379 -5.11 -4.72 26.82
N LYS A 380 -5.40 -5.07 25.57
CA LYS A 380 -5.09 -4.24 24.39
C LYS A 380 -5.86 -2.92 24.37
N VAL A 381 -7.13 -2.93 24.80
CA VAL A 381 -7.94 -1.71 24.94
C VAL A 381 -7.39 -0.83 26.04
N GLY A 382 -7.00 -1.41 27.18
CA GLY A 382 -6.34 -0.71 28.27
C GLY A 382 -5.13 0.07 27.76
N GLN A 383 -4.20 -0.62 27.06
CA GLN A 383 -3.04 0.02 26.44
C GLN A 383 -3.41 1.18 25.50
N LYS A 384 -4.42 1.00 24.64
CA LYS A 384 -4.89 2.07 23.73
C LYS A 384 -5.48 3.27 24.47
N MET A 385 -6.17 3.04 25.58
CA MET A 385 -6.71 4.12 26.42
C MET A 385 -5.59 4.81 27.19
N ASP A 386 -4.61 4.08 27.71
CA ASP A 386 -3.46 4.66 28.41
C ASP A 386 -2.64 5.57 27.47
N GLU A 387 -2.43 5.16 26.21
CA GLU A 387 -1.80 6.02 25.20
C GLU A 387 -2.61 7.30 24.92
N LEU A 388 -3.94 7.18 24.87
CA LEU A 388 -4.82 8.32 24.62
C LEU A 388 -4.82 9.28 25.82
N HIS A 389 -4.86 8.76 27.04
CA HIS A 389 -4.71 9.54 28.26
C HIS A 389 -3.36 10.25 28.32
N TYR A 390 -2.27 9.54 27.99
CA TYR A 390 -0.94 10.12 27.94
C TYR A 390 -0.85 11.29 26.94
N MET A 391 -1.45 11.16 25.76
CA MET A 391 -1.59 12.27 24.81
C MET A 391 -2.38 13.44 25.40
N MET A 392 -3.48 13.18 26.11
CA MET A 392 -4.29 14.24 26.70
C MET A 392 -3.62 14.92 27.89
N GLU A 393 -2.80 14.21 28.66
CA GLU A 393 -1.95 14.82 29.71
C GLU A 393 -0.95 15.80 29.11
N ALA A 394 -0.45 15.51 27.91
CA ALA A 394 0.45 16.38 27.16
C ALA A 394 -0.27 17.58 26.52
N ILE A 395 -1.43 17.36 25.89
CA ILE A 395 -2.21 18.38 25.19
C ILE A 395 -2.98 19.29 26.14
N GLY A 396 -3.55 18.73 27.21
CA GLY A 396 -4.48 19.40 28.12
C GLY A 396 -3.99 20.74 28.67
N PRO A 397 -2.74 20.86 29.18
CA PRO A 397 -2.17 22.14 29.62
C PRO A 397 -2.05 23.17 28.49
N GLU A 398 -1.88 22.73 27.25
CA GLU A 398 -1.69 23.63 26.11
C GLU A 398 -3.00 24.24 25.61
N LEU A 399 -4.12 23.53 25.77
CA LEU A 399 -5.45 23.96 25.30
C LEU A 399 -5.91 25.29 25.93
N GLU A 400 -5.56 25.53 27.20
CA GLU A 400 -5.91 26.77 27.92
C GLU A 400 -5.09 27.98 27.44
N SER A 401 -3.98 27.74 26.76
CA SER A 401 -3.05 28.76 26.25
C SER A 401 -3.25 29.11 24.78
N LEU A 402 -4.23 28.47 24.12
CA LEU A 402 -4.47 28.67 22.69
C LEU A 402 -4.84 30.12 22.37
N PRO A 403 -4.44 30.65 21.21
CA PRO A 403 -4.86 31.97 20.77
C PRO A 403 -6.38 32.10 20.69
N GLU A 404 -6.89 33.29 21.01
CA GLU A 404 -8.30 33.62 20.84
C GLU A 404 -8.73 33.39 19.39
N GLY A 405 -9.89 32.74 19.19
CA GLY A 405 -10.38 32.37 17.86
C GLY A 405 -9.97 30.98 17.37
N THR A 406 -9.12 30.26 18.12
CA THR A 406 -8.85 28.84 17.84
C THR A 406 -10.09 28.00 18.19
N ASP A 407 -10.78 27.46 17.19
CA ASP A 407 -12.04 26.73 17.36
C ASP A 407 -12.10 25.39 16.59
N LYS A 408 -11.00 24.96 15.97
CA LYS A 408 -10.93 23.74 15.16
C LYS A 408 -9.80 22.81 15.62
N VAL A 409 -10.05 21.50 15.56
CA VAL A 409 -9.03 20.45 15.67
C VAL A 409 -8.92 19.74 14.33
N ILE A 410 -7.70 19.55 13.81
CA ILE A 410 -7.41 18.70 12.67
C ILE A 410 -6.71 17.45 13.18
N ASP A 411 -7.38 16.30 13.12
CA ASP A 411 -6.84 14.98 13.45
C ASP A 411 -6.27 14.35 12.17
N MET A 412 -4.96 14.52 11.96
CA MET A 412 -4.25 14.04 10.78
C MET A 412 -3.79 12.61 10.96
N ALA A 413 -4.03 11.77 9.94
CA ALA A 413 -3.94 10.32 10.06
C ALA A 413 -4.83 9.82 11.22
N GLY A 414 -6.01 10.44 11.34
CA GLY A 414 -6.85 10.33 12.54
C GLY A 414 -7.54 8.98 12.69
N GLY A 415 -7.51 8.12 11.66
CA GLY A 415 -8.17 6.84 11.67
C GLY A 415 -9.65 6.99 12.03
N ALA A 416 -10.11 6.35 13.10
CA ALA A 416 -11.50 6.48 13.55
C ALA A 416 -11.83 7.80 14.31
N GLY A 417 -10.89 8.75 14.38
CA GLY A 417 -11.04 10.05 15.03
C GLY A 417 -10.78 10.05 16.54
N ASP A 418 -10.05 9.04 17.03
CA ASP A 418 -9.87 8.79 18.46
C ASP A 418 -9.26 10.00 19.17
N LEU A 419 -8.22 10.58 18.57
CA LEU A 419 -7.47 11.69 19.14
C LEU A 419 -8.22 13.01 19.00
N GLY A 420 -8.81 13.29 17.84
CA GLY A 420 -9.60 14.49 17.59
C GLY A 420 -10.79 14.61 18.54
N MET A 421 -11.54 13.52 18.73
CA MET A 421 -12.66 13.49 19.69
C MET A 421 -12.19 13.65 21.14
N ALA A 422 -11.11 12.96 21.55
CA ALA A 422 -10.56 13.11 22.90
C ALA A 422 -10.06 14.53 23.18
N THR A 423 -9.41 15.16 22.19
CA THR A 423 -8.93 16.55 22.28
C THR A 423 -10.08 17.52 22.47
N ALA A 424 -11.18 17.34 21.72
CA ALA A 424 -12.38 18.16 21.88
C ALA A 424 -13.03 17.97 23.25
N VAL A 425 -13.10 16.74 23.77
CA VAL A 425 -13.61 16.46 25.12
C VAL A 425 -12.76 17.14 26.19
N GLU A 426 -11.44 17.09 26.05
CA GLU A 426 -10.52 17.75 26.96
C GLU A 426 -10.75 19.27 26.96
N ALA A 427 -10.83 19.88 25.78
CA ALA A 427 -11.13 21.29 25.60
C ALA A 427 -12.47 21.68 26.22
N TRP A 428 -13.54 20.93 25.93
CA TRP A 428 -14.88 21.21 26.45
C TRP A 428 -14.94 21.09 27.97
N SER A 429 -14.21 20.14 28.56
CA SER A 429 -14.12 20.00 30.01
C SER A 429 -13.42 21.18 30.70
N LYS A 430 -12.61 21.93 29.93
CA LYS A 430 -11.88 23.14 30.35
C LYS A 430 -12.56 24.44 29.91
N ASN A 431 -13.77 24.38 29.35
CA ASN A 431 -14.51 25.51 28.76
C ASN A 431 -13.78 26.20 27.59
N VAL A 432 -12.96 25.47 26.83
CA VAL A 432 -12.37 25.93 25.57
C VAL A 432 -13.35 25.57 24.43
N ASP A 433 -13.73 26.57 23.64
CA ASP A 433 -14.79 26.48 22.61
C ASP A 433 -14.28 25.92 21.27
N LEU A 434 -13.84 24.65 21.27
CA LEU A 434 -13.55 23.92 20.03
C LEU A 434 -14.86 23.46 19.38
N LYS A 435 -15.21 24.04 18.23
CA LYS A 435 -16.48 23.84 17.53
C LYS A 435 -16.40 22.76 16.47
N LYS A 436 -15.26 22.61 15.80
CA LYS A 436 -15.08 21.69 14.67
C LYS A 436 -13.94 20.70 14.92
N ILE A 437 -14.16 19.45 14.54
CA ILE A 437 -13.18 18.37 14.57
C ILE A 437 -13.12 17.83 13.14
N GLU A 438 -12.06 18.15 12.43
CA GLU A 438 -11.80 17.58 11.10
C GLU A 438 -10.91 16.35 11.26
N ILE A 439 -11.41 15.19 10.83
CA ILE A 439 -10.63 13.94 10.80
C ILE A 439 -10.20 13.71 9.36
N VAL A 440 -8.89 13.64 9.11
CA VAL A 440 -8.33 13.44 7.77
C VAL A 440 -7.62 12.11 7.72
N ASP A 441 -8.17 11.21 6.92
CA ASP A 441 -7.66 9.86 6.73
C ASP A 441 -8.06 9.32 5.35
N PRO A 442 -7.20 8.60 4.63
CA PRO A 442 -7.52 8.11 3.29
C PRO A 442 -8.54 6.94 3.26
N PHE A 443 -8.88 6.34 4.40
CA PHE A 443 -9.70 5.12 4.44
C PHE A 443 -11.19 5.38 4.76
N ASP A 444 -12.08 5.22 3.77
CA ASP A 444 -13.54 5.43 3.94
C ASP A 444 -14.20 4.53 5.00
N GLU A 445 -13.66 3.33 5.22
CA GLU A 445 -14.16 2.39 6.22
C GLU A 445 -14.12 2.98 7.64
N LEU A 446 -13.13 3.83 7.89
CA LEU A 446 -12.94 4.50 9.17
C LEU A 446 -13.95 5.65 9.37
N ARG A 447 -14.45 6.27 8.28
CA ARG A 447 -15.56 7.24 8.33
C ARG A 447 -16.84 6.58 8.84
N LYS A 448 -17.22 5.43 8.28
CA LYS A 448 -18.43 4.70 8.69
C LYS A 448 -18.32 4.25 10.16
N PHE A 449 -17.15 3.79 10.55
CA PHE A 449 -16.89 3.40 11.93
C PHE A 449 -16.91 4.59 12.90
N ASN A 450 -16.36 5.75 12.51
CA ASN A 450 -16.47 6.99 13.27
C ASN A 450 -17.94 7.38 13.51
N GLY A 451 -18.79 7.30 12.48
CA GLY A 451 -20.23 7.54 12.62
C GLY A 451 -20.94 6.59 13.60
N MET A 452 -20.49 5.34 13.72
CA MET A 452 -20.98 4.41 14.73
C MET A 452 -20.51 4.78 16.14
N ILE A 453 -19.23 5.14 16.29
CA ILE A 453 -18.69 5.60 17.58
C ILE A 453 -19.50 6.80 18.08
N ILE A 454 -19.68 7.82 17.24
CA ILE A 454 -20.37 9.06 17.59
C ILE A 454 -21.77 8.80 18.14
N LYS A 455 -22.53 7.88 17.53
CA LYS A 455 -23.89 7.54 17.97
C LYS A 455 -23.94 6.95 19.39
N ASP A 456 -22.90 6.23 19.79
CA ASP A 456 -22.82 5.54 21.07
C ASP A 456 -22.08 6.35 22.16
N LEU A 457 -21.49 7.49 21.80
CA LEU A 457 -20.82 8.41 22.72
C LEU A 457 -21.82 9.29 23.50
N PRO A 458 -21.45 9.74 24.73
CA PRO A 458 -22.21 10.77 25.42
C PRO A 458 -22.17 12.07 24.61
N GLU A 459 -23.26 12.86 24.68
CA GLU A 459 -23.45 14.06 23.85
C GLU A 459 -23.28 13.80 22.34
N SER A 460 -23.71 12.64 21.84
CA SER A 460 -23.63 12.27 20.41
C SER A 460 -24.03 13.39 19.45
N LYS A 461 -25.13 14.11 19.71
CA LYS A 461 -25.59 15.26 18.92
C LYS A 461 -24.57 16.41 18.81
N ARG A 462 -23.72 16.59 19.82
CA ARG A 462 -22.65 17.58 19.80
C ARG A 462 -21.53 17.12 18.89
N PHE A 463 -21.12 15.85 19.01
CA PHE A 463 -20.15 15.25 18.11
C PHE A 463 -20.64 15.18 16.66
N GLU A 464 -21.90 14.83 16.40
CA GLU A 464 -22.51 14.83 15.06
C GLU A 464 -22.45 16.21 14.38
N LYS A 465 -22.47 17.29 15.16
CA LYS A 465 -22.33 18.66 14.63
C LYS A 465 -20.88 19.12 14.50
N ALA A 466 -20.02 18.65 15.40
CA ALA A 466 -18.63 19.09 15.47
C ALA A 466 -17.73 18.30 14.51
N VAL A 467 -17.97 17.00 14.34
CA VAL A 467 -17.11 16.10 13.57
C VAL A 467 -17.42 16.20 12.08
N ASP A 468 -16.36 16.47 11.32
CA ASP A 468 -16.32 16.44 9.88
C ASP A 468 -15.25 15.42 9.47
N TYR A 469 -15.67 14.32 8.85
CA TYR A 469 -14.76 13.25 8.45
C TYR A 469 -14.45 13.38 6.96
N LYS A 470 -13.18 13.66 6.64
CA LYS A 470 -12.70 13.85 5.28
C LYS A 470 -11.88 12.63 4.84
N VAL A 471 -12.42 11.90 3.87
CA VAL A 471 -11.71 10.81 3.19
C VAL A 471 -10.80 11.42 2.14
N ALA A 472 -9.55 11.70 2.52
CA ALA A 472 -8.61 12.38 1.65
C ALA A 472 -7.15 12.11 2.07
N PRO A 473 -6.19 12.29 1.15
CA PRO A 473 -4.77 12.38 1.49
C PRO A 473 -4.50 13.51 2.49
N LEU A 474 -3.44 13.36 3.30
CA LEU A 474 -3.05 14.33 4.33
C LEU A 474 -2.80 15.74 3.77
N GLN A 475 -2.36 15.82 2.52
CA GLN A 475 -2.09 17.06 1.78
C GLN A 475 -3.35 17.92 1.64
N GLU A 476 -4.54 17.33 1.68
CA GLU A 476 -5.81 18.03 1.56
C GLU A 476 -6.38 18.50 2.91
N ALA A 477 -5.71 18.25 4.03
CA ALA A 477 -6.18 18.77 5.32
C ALA A 477 -6.26 20.30 5.32
N ASP A 478 -7.39 20.82 5.77
CA ASP A 478 -7.68 22.26 5.81
C ASP A 478 -7.13 22.87 7.12
N ILE A 479 -5.84 23.19 7.09
CA ILE A 479 -5.09 23.72 8.23
C ILE A 479 -4.98 25.24 8.10
N ASP A 480 -5.64 25.95 9.02
CA ASP A 480 -5.67 27.40 9.09
C ASP A 480 -5.28 27.92 10.49
N GLU A 481 -5.27 29.24 10.68
CA GLU A 481 -4.93 29.91 11.94
C GLU A 481 -5.88 29.62 13.11
N LYS A 482 -7.06 29.04 12.83
CA LYS A 482 -8.07 28.69 13.85
C LYS A 482 -7.98 27.23 14.27
N SER A 483 -7.07 26.48 13.67
CA SER A 483 -6.99 25.04 13.82
C SER A 483 -5.76 24.59 14.61
N ILE A 484 -5.91 23.67 15.56
CA ILE A 484 -4.78 22.92 16.10
C ILE A 484 -4.63 21.60 15.36
N VAL A 485 -3.40 21.17 15.12
CA VAL A 485 -3.12 19.89 14.45
C VAL A 485 -2.73 18.86 15.49
N VAL A 486 -3.40 17.71 15.45
CA VAL A 486 -3.09 16.56 16.30
C VAL A 486 -2.86 15.33 15.42
N ALA A 487 -1.94 14.46 15.82
CA ALA A 487 -1.66 13.21 15.12
C ALA A 487 -1.20 12.13 16.10
N LYS A 488 -1.79 10.93 16.01
CA LYS A 488 -1.39 9.75 16.80
C LYS A 488 -1.05 8.58 15.90
N HIS A 489 0.14 8.02 16.07
CA HIS A 489 0.63 6.86 15.30
C HIS A 489 0.64 7.08 13.78
N ALA A 490 1.00 8.29 13.33
CA ALA A 490 1.27 8.57 11.92
C ALA A 490 2.54 7.83 11.47
N CYS A 491 2.38 6.58 11.05
CA CYS A 491 3.47 5.64 10.80
C CYS A 491 4.31 6.02 9.57
N GLY A 492 5.57 5.54 9.55
CA GLY A 492 6.45 5.82 8.41
C GLY A 492 6.84 7.29 8.34
N ASP A 493 6.82 7.86 7.15
CA ASP A 493 7.11 9.27 6.89
C ASP A 493 5.90 10.20 7.09
N LEU A 494 4.71 9.67 7.40
CA LEU A 494 3.52 10.49 7.64
C LEU A 494 3.70 11.50 8.79
N THR A 495 4.38 11.12 9.87
CA THR A 495 4.73 12.08 10.95
C THR A 495 5.53 13.27 10.39
N ASP A 496 6.44 13.00 9.45
CA ASP A 496 7.30 14.01 8.84
C ASP A 496 6.55 14.89 7.86
N GLU A 497 5.64 14.33 7.08
CA GLU A 497 4.74 15.10 6.22
C GLU A 497 3.81 16.02 7.01
N ILE A 498 3.26 15.53 8.13
CA ILE A 498 2.40 16.33 9.03
C ILE A 498 3.19 17.51 9.60
N ILE A 499 4.42 17.28 10.05
CA ILE A 499 5.30 18.35 10.55
C ILE A 499 5.53 19.40 9.46
N GLU A 500 5.92 18.99 8.24
CA GLU A 500 6.18 19.92 7.14
C GLU A 500 4.91 20.71 6.75
N LYS A 501 3.76 20.04 6.67
CA LYS A 501 2.50 20.71 6.34
C LYS A 501 2.10 21.72 7.43
N TRP A 502 2.25 21.37 8.70
CA TRP A 502 1.98 22.29 9.80
C TRP A 502 2.93 23.50 9.80
N VAL A 503 4.23 23.27 9.58
CA VAL A 503 5.24 24.34 9.48
C VAL A 503 4.85 25.38 8.42
N ASN A 504 4.32 24.92 7.29
CA ASN A 504 3.90 25.77 6.17
C ASN A 504 2.45 26.29 6.28
N SER A 505 1.76 26.05 7.39
CA SER A 505 0.41 26.58 7.66
C SER A 505 0.45 27.80 8.60
N GLU A 506 -0.71 28.35 8.98
CA GLU A 506 -0.81 29.35 10.05
C GLU A 506 -1.30 28.77 11.38
N SER A 507 -1.45 27.44 11.48
CA SER A 507 -1.96 26.78 12.68
C SER A 507 -1.10 27.11 13.92
N PRO A 508 -1.72 27.51 15.05
CA PRO A 508 -0.99 27.90 16.25
C PRO A 508 -0.25 26.76 16.95
N MET A 509 -0.67 25.49 16.76
CA MET A 509 -0.13 24.36 17.52
C MET A 509 -0.17 23.04 16.74
N LEU A 510 0.90 22.26 16.88
CA LEU A 510 1.01 20.86 16.50
C LEU A 510 1.24 19.99 17.74
N CYS A 511 0.53 18.86 17.85
CA CYS A 511 0.86 17.78 18.76
C CYS A 511 0.90 16.44 18.00
N ALA A 512 2.09 15.86 17.83
CA ALA A 512 2.27 14.62 17.10
C ALA A 512 2.96 13.56 17.97
N MET A 513 2.36 12.36 18.04
CA MET A 513 2.99 11.19 18.64
C MET A 513 3.74 10.40 17.56
N THR A 514 5.04 10.20 17.77
CA THR A 514 5.90 9.50 16.82
C THR A 514 5.85 7.98 17.06
N CYS A 515 5.73 7.20 15.98
CA CYS A 515 5.71 5.74 16.05
C CYS A 515 6.14 5.12 14.72
N CYS A 516 6.56 3.84 14.74
CA CYS A 516 6.85 3.05 13.54
C CYS A 516 7.78 3.73 12.53
N GLN A 517 8.79 4.44 13.04
CA GLN A 517 9.74 5.21 12.22
C GLN A 517 10.63 4.31 11.34
N ASP A 518 10.67 3.01 11.63
CA ASP A 518 11.33 2.01 10.80
C ASP A 518 10.71 1.87 9.41
N LYS A 519 9.42 2.20 9.26
CA LYS A 519 8.76 2.23 7.95
C LYS A 519 9.25 3.38 7.05
N ALA A 520 9.92 4.39 7.61
CA ALA A 520 10.48 5.51 6.85
C ALA A 520 11.93 5.26 6.36
N LYS A 521 12.52 4.08 6.63
CA LYS A 521 13.97 3.84 6.46
C LYS A 521 14.50 4.07 5.03
N ASP A 522 13.67 3.82 4.02
CA ASP A 522 14.04 3.95 2.61
C ASP A 522 13.51 5.27 2.00
N GLN A 523 12.84 6.12 2.80
CA GLN A 523 12.45 7.46 2.39
C GLN A 523 13.64 8.43 2.37
N PRO A 524 13.56 9.53 1.59
CA PRO A 524 14.58 10.58 1.59
C PRO A 524 14.81 11.12 3.00
N ALA A 525 16.08 11.24 3.39
CA ALA A 525 16.43 11.77 4.69
C ALA A 525 16.02 13.23 4.86
N ARG A 526 15.62 13.57 6.08
CA ARG A 526 15.13 14.90 6.47
C ARG A 526 15.92 15.46 7.66
N TYR A 527 15.70 16.74 7.95
CA TYR A 527 16.18 17.41 9.17
C TYR A 527 17.71 17.44 9.37
N ASP A 528 18.46 17.56 8.28
CA ASP A 528 19.93 17.55 8.26
C ASP A 528 20.57 16.22 8.71
N ILE A 529 19.81 15.11 8.62
CA ILE A 529 20.34 13.76 8.79
C ILE A 529 20.85 13.27 7.43
N SER A 530 22.04 12.64 7.38
CA SER A 530 22.52 11.99 6.16
C SER A 530 21.66 10.76 5.81
N GLN A 531 21.53 10.41 4.52
CA GLN A 531 20.75 9.24 4.08
C GLN A 531 21.17 7.95 4.80
N GLU A 532 22.48 7.76 5.00
CA GLU A 532 23.04 6.64 5.74
C GLU A 532 22.53 6.60 7.19
N ASN A 533 22.61 7.73 7.91
CA ASN A 533 22.18 7.81 9.30
C ASN A 533 20.66 7.71 9.45
N TRP A 534 19.90 8.28 8.53
CA TRP A 534 18.45 8.16 8.48
C TRP A 534 18.04 6.69 8.39
N ARG A 535 18.49 6.00 7.34
CA ARG A 535 18.21 4.58 7.13
C ARG A 535 18.63 3.72 8.32
N LYS A 536 19.82 3.98 8.87
CA LYS A 536 20.35 3.29 10.05
C LYS A 536 19.47 3.50 11.27
N TRP A 537 19.13 4.73 11.62
CA TRP A 537 18.36 5.04 12.83
C TRP A 537 16.93 4.57 12.69
N CYS A 538 16.27 4.77 11.54
CA CYS A 538 14.95 4.21 11.27
C CYS A 538 14.95 2.69 11.45
N LYS A 539 15.88 1.96 10.83
CA LYS A 539 15.97 0.49 10.98
C LYS A 539 16.22 0.06 12.44
N VAL A 540 17.08 0.79 13.16
CA VAL A 540 17.38 0.48 14.57
C VAL A 540 16.19 0.78 15.49
N SER A 541 15.38 1.79 15.17
CA SER A 541 14.19 2.16 15.95
C SER A 541 13.18 1.02 16.11
N ALA A 542 13.09 0.11 15.14
CA ALA A 542 12.24 -1.10 15.21
C ALA A 542 12.53 -1.98 16.44
N LYS A 543 13.76 -1.91 16.98
CA LYS A 543 14.19 -2.69 18.15
C LYS A 543 13.52 -2.27 19.46
N THR A 544 12.77 -1.16 19.49
CA THR A 544 11.93 -0.77 20.65
C THR A 544 10.92 -1.85 21.05
N ASN A 545 10.53 -2.73 20.11
CA ASN A 545 9.67 -3.89 20.36
C ASN A 545 10.42 -5.14 20.87
N SER A 546 11.74 -5.08 21.02
CA SER A 546 12.56 -6.23 21.42
C SER A 546 12.33 -6.61 22.89
N SER A 547 12.22 -7.92 23.15
CA SER A 547 12.19 -8.48 24.51
C SER A 547 13.54 -8.39 25.22
N THR A 548 14.65 -8.24 24.48
CA THR A 548 15.98 -8.04 25.06
C THR A 548 16.19 -6.57 25.51
N PRO A 549 16.47 -6.28 26.79
CA PRO A 549 16.62 -4.91 27.29
C PRO A 549 17.66 -4.08 26.54
N ALA A 550 18.83 -4.66 26.23
CA ALA A 550 19.90 -3.95 25.50
C ALA A 550 19.49 -3.54 24.09
N LYS A 551 18.75 -4.39 23.36
CA LYS A 551 18.23 -4.06 22.02
C LYS A 551 17.10 -3.05 22.11
N LYS A 552 16.22 -3.15 23.13
CA LYS A 552 15.17 -2.17 23.40
C LYS A 552 15.77 -0.78 23.62
N GLN A 553 16.81 -0.68 24.45
CA GLN A 553 17.54 0.55 24.71
C GLN A 553 18.15 1.14 23.42
N GLN A 554 18.80 0.32 22.59
CA GLN A 554 19.29 0.77 21.28
C GLN A 554 18.18 1.33 20.38
N GLY A 555 17.00 0.70 20.39
CA GLY A 555 15.84 1.18 19.66
C GLY A 555 15.36 2.54 20.18
N MET A 556 15.25 2.70 21.50
CA MET A 556 14.84 3.94 22.15
C MET A 556 15.83 5.08 21.87
N GLU A 557 17.14 4.81 21.89
CA GLU A 557 18.17 5.77 21.53
C GLU A 557 18.06 6.23 20.07
N ALA A 558 17.72 5.31 19.14
CA ALA A 558 17.52 5.65 17.74
C ALA A 558 16.25 6.50 17.52
N MET A 559 15.13 6.15 18.16
CA MET A 559 13.91 6.97 18.19
C MET A 559 14.21 8.38 18.71
N THR A 560 14.87 8.48 19.86
CA THR A 560 15.25 9.75 20.49
C THR A 560 16.12 10.61 19.56
N LYS A 561 17.02 10.02 18.76
CA LYS A 561 17.83 10.77 17.79
C LYS A 561 16.98 11.35 16.67
N LEU A 562 16.07 10.57 16.11
CA LEU A 562 15.16 11.02 15.05
C LEU A 562 14.22 12.13 15.57
N ASP A 563 13.67 11.96 16.77
CA ASP A 563 12.75 12.93 17.36
C ASP A 563 13.45 14.22 17.80
N ASN A 564 14.70 14.13 18.28
CA ASN A 564 15.51 15.33 18.53
C ASN A 564 15.88 16.06 17.23
N ALA A 565 16.02 15.37 16.09
CA ALA A 565 16.25 16.03 14.81
C ALA A 565 15.00 16.81 14.36
N ARG A 566 13.81 16.22 14.49
CA ARG A 566 12.51 16.90 14.27
C ARG A 566 12.37 18.13 15.18
N LEU A 567 12.65 17.96 16.47
CA LEU A 567 12.63 19.03 17.46
C LEU A 567 13.58 20.18 17.09
N ALA A 568 14.80 19.83 16.68
CA ALA A 568 15.81 20.80 16.28
C ALA A 568 15.41 21.54 14.99
N TYR A 569 14.80 20.83 14.03
CA TYR A 569 14.25 21.43 12.82
C TYR A 569 13.19 22.48 13.15
N LEU A 570 12.19 22.13 13.97
CA LEU A 570 11.15 23.05 14.42
C LEU A 570 11.72 24.28 15.12
N LYS A 571 12.69 24.10 16.02
CA LYS A 571 13.36 25.22 16.71
C LYS A 571 14.14 26.12 15.76
N ARG A 572 14.84 25.56 14.76
CA ARG A 572 15.57 26.33 13.73
C ARG A 572 14.62 27.19 12.88
N ARG A 573 13.37 26.74 12.72
CA ARG A 573 12.31 27.48 12.01
C ARG A 573 11.60 28.51 12.89
N GLY A 574 12.02 28.66 14.15
CA GLY A 574 11.53 29.69 15.06
C GLY A 574 10.30 29.30 15.88
N PHE A 575 9.93 28.01 15.91
CA PHE A 575 8.83 27.52 16.73
C PHE A 575 9.27 27.19 18.16
N GLU A 576 8.40 27.45 19.14
CA GLU A 576 8.55 26.87 20.47
C GLU A 576 8.20 25.39 20.38
N ALA A 577 9.17 24.50 20.57
CA ALA A 577 8.95 23.07 20.47
C ALA A 577 9.57 22.31 21.64
N LYS A 578 8.87 21.26 22.10
CA LYS A 578 9.31 20.34 23.15
C LYS A 578 9.01 18.88 22.77
N LEU A 579 9.83 17.99 23.31
CA LEU A 579 9.67 16.55 23.21
C LEU A 579 9.31 16.01 24.59
N ILE A 580 8.24 15.23 24.68
CA ILE A 580 7.82 14.55 25.90
C ILE A 580 8.05 13.06 25.67
N GLN A 581 8.89 12.46 26.49
CA GLN A 581 9.25 11.05 26.39
C GLN A 581 8.57 10.26 27.51
N ASN A 582 8.23 9.00 27.25
CA ASN A 582 7.67 8.12 28.27
C ASN A 582 8.24 6.70 28.13
N GLU A 583 8.94 6.24 29.17
CA GLU A 583 9.55 4.91 29.20
C GLU A 583 8.52 3.76 29.13
N SER A 584 7.28 4.03 29.54
CA SER A 584 6.15 3.10 29.45
C SER A 584 5.62 2.97 28.02
N PHE A 585 5.84 3.98 27.17
CA PHE A 585 5.48 4.00 25.74
C PHE A 585 6.72 4.27 24.87
N PRO A 586 7.65 3.31 24.77
CA PRO A 586 8.91 3.50 24.02
C PRO A 586 8.73 3.71 22.51
N LYS A 587 7.51 3.49 22.00
CA LYS A 587 7.02 4.00 20.72
C LYS A 587 5.84 4.92 21.03
N GLY A 588 6.09 6.21 21.09
CA GLY A 588 5.05 7.17 21.43
C GLY A 588 5.57 8.46 22.04
N ASP A 589 6.79 8.88 21.70
CA ASP A 589 7.28 10.19 22.11
C ASP A 589 6.39 11.27 21.47
N ILE A 590 6.07 12.30 22.24
CA ILE A 590 5.14 13.36 21.82
C ILE A 590 5.93 14.62 21.52
N ILE A 591 5.80 15.11 20.29
CA ILE A 591 6.30 16.42 19.87
C ILE A 591 5.16 17.42 19.99
N ILE A 592 5.38 18.48 20.77
CA ILE A 592 4.49 19.66 20.80
C ILE A 592 5.26 20.83 20.22
N ALA A 593 4.68 21.51 19.23
CA ALA A 593 5.23 22.71 18.63
C ALA A 593 4.18 23.82 18.59
N LYS A 594 4.61 25.06 18.82
CA LYS A 594 3.78 26.25 18.85
C LYS A 594 4.41 27.39 18.09
N ARG A 595 3.57 28.26 17.52
CA ARG A 595 4.00 29.54 16.95
C ARG A 595 4.28 30.53 18.07
N ASN A 596 5.45 31.17 18.01
CA ASN A 596 5.75 32.31 18.88
C ASN A 596 4.86 33.48 18.44
N LYS A 597 4.08 34.03 19.37
CA LYS A 597 3.21 35.20 19.13
C LYS A 597 4.01 36.44 18.79
#